data_AF-A0A2U1LUL4-F1
#
_entry.id   AF-A0A2U1LUL4-F1
#
_cell.length_a   1.000
_cell.length_b   1.000
_cell.length_c   1.000
_cell.angle_alpha   90.00
_cell.angle_beta   90.00
_cell.angle_gamma   90.00
#
_symmetry.space_group_name_H-M   'P 1'
#
loop_
_entity.id
_entity.type
_entity.pdbx_description
1 polymer ?
#
loop_
_entity_poly.entity_id
_entity_poly.type
_entity_poly.pdbx_seq_one_letter_code
_entity_poly.pdbx_strand_id
1 'polypeptide(L)'
;MKTLAKCYFDVIEKDLVSKYSLSPRQVAILSSIRAPHAQDFLFTIRIDGLGQKMNPRQFRSVLCYRLTVPMFPEDFLCPSCNVHRMDQWGDHAVHCSSEVGVKDLLIGWANIHANARNCDNCL
;
A
#
# COMPACT_ATOMS: atom_id res chain seq x y z
N MET A 1 -13.19 -28.16 7.50
CA MET A 1 -12.58 -27.74 6.22
C MET A 1 -11.69 -26.53 6.47
N LYS A 2 -10.40 -26.58 6.14
CA LYS A 2 -9.60 -25.35 6.04
C LYS A 2 -9.99 -24.66 4.72
N THR A 3 -10.19 -23.35 4.74
CA THR A 3 -10.43 -22.57 3.52
C THR A 3 -9.15 -22.57 2.66
N LEU A 4 -9.29 -22.47 1.34
CA LEU A 4 -8.15 -22.44 0.41
C LEU A 4 -7.14 -21.35 0.78
N ALA A 5 -7.63 -20.17 1.20
CA ALA A 5 -6.82 -19.08 1.70
C ALA A 5 -5.96 -19.48 2.90
N LYS A 6 -6.52 -20.22 3.87
CA LYS A 6 -5.78 -20.71 5.04
C LYS A 6 -4.67 -21.67 4.63
N CYS A 7 -4.94 -22.60 3.72
CA CYS A 7 -3.92 -23.52 3.20
C CYS A 7 -2.81 -22.79 2.46
N TYR A 8 -3.14 -21.78 1.64
CA TYR A 8 -2.16 -20.95 0.94
C TYR A 8 -1.25 -20.20 1.93
N PHE A 9 -1.82 -19.50 2.91
CA PHE A 9 -1.03 -18.78 3.90
C PHE A 9 -0.22 -19.70 4.81
N ASP A 10 -0.74 -20.88 5.16
CA ASP A 10 0.01 -21.88 5.93
C ASP A 10 1.28 -22.34 5.15
N VAL A 11 1.19 -22.50 3.82
CA VAL A 11 2.34 -22.83 2.97
C VAL A 11 3.31 -21.65 2.86
N ILE A 12 2.81 -20.44 2.62
CA ILE A 12 3.66 -19.23 2.57
C ILE A 12 4.37 -19.03 3.90
N GLU A 13 3.68 -19.16 5.03
CA GLU A 13 4.30 -19.00 6.35
C GLU A 13 5.37 -20.06 6.58
N LYS A 14 5.07 -21.33 6.29
CA LYS A 14 6.02 -22.43 6.46
C LYS A 14 7.24 -22.27 5.56
N ASP A 15 7.08 -21.89 4.30
CA ASP A 15 8.18 -21.86 3.33
C ASP A 15 8.90 -20.52 3.28
N LEU A 16 8.19 -19.40 3.38
CA LEU A 16 8.77 -18.06 3.24
C LEU A 16 9.50 -17.66 4.52
N VAL A 17 8.90 -17.91 5.70
CA VAL A 17 9.53 -17.57 6.99
C VAL A 17 10.68 -18.53 7.32
N SER A 18 10.63 -19.79 6.87
CA SER A 18 11.73 -20.73 7.09
C SER A 18 12.91 -20.54 6.14
N LYS A 19 12.68 -20.06 4.91
CA LYS A 19 13.73 -19.87 3.89
C LYS A 19 14.32 -18.46 3.87
N TYR A 20 13.58 -17.45 4.34
CA TYR A 20 14.01 -16.05 4.28
C TYR A 20 13.87 -15.38 5.65
N SER A 21 14.88 -14.62 6.05
CA SER A 21 14.78 -13.71 7.19
C SER A 21 13.96 -12.49 6.79
N LEU A 22 12.74 -12.41 7.31
CA LEU A 22 11.88 -11.24 7.10
C LEU A 22 12.26 -10.12 8.07
N SER A 23 12.28 -8.89 7.57
CA SER A 23 12.40 -7.71 8.43
C SER A 23 11.13 -7.52 9.29
N PRO A 24 11.21 -6.84 10.45
CA PRO A 24 10.03 -6.54 11.27
C PRO A 24 8.89 -5.87 10.48
N ARG A 25 9.23 -5.01 9.51
CA ARG A 25 8.27 -4.37 8.60
C ARG A 25 7.53 -5.38 7.73
N GLN A 26 8.26 -6.30 7.09
CA GLN A 26 7.65 -7.34 6.24
C GLN A 26 6.74 -8.26 7.03
N VAL A 27 7.11 -8.61 8.26
CA VAL A 27 6.26 -9.40 9.18
C VAL A 27 4.96 -8.67 9.50
N ALA A 28 5.04 -7.36 9.80
CA ALA A 28 3.85 -6.54 10.07
C ALA A 28 2.91 -6.45 8.85
N ILE A 29 3.47 -6.27 7.65
CA ILE A 29 2.70 -6.20 6.41
C ILE A 29 2.06 -7.54 6.06
N LEU A 30 2.79 -8.65 6.19
CA LEU A 30 2.25 -9.98 5.94
C LEU A 30 1.08 -10.28 6.92
N SER A 31 1.25 -9.91 8.18
CA SER A 31 0.23 -10.07 9.21
C SER A 31 -1.04 -9.26 8.90
N SER A 32 -0.89 -8.02 8.43
CA SER A 32 -2.03 -7.17 8.07
C SER A 32 -2.77 -7.67 6.82
N ILE A 33 -2.03 -8.17 5.83
CA ILE A 33 -2.58 -8.74 4.58
C ILE A 33 -3.37 -10.04 4.83
N ARG A 34 -2.98 -10.81 5.86
CA ARG A 34 -3.65 -12.05 6.26
C ARG A 34 -4.97 -11.80 6.99
N ALA A 35 -5.22 -10.59 7.48
CA ALA A 35 -6.44 -10.29 8.22
C ALA A 35 -7.69 -10.58 7.36
N PRO A 36 -8.77 -11.10 7.96
CA PRO A 36 -10.03 -11.29 7.26
C PRO A 36 -10.45 -10.00 6.54
N HIS A 37 -10.92 -10.13 5.31
CA HIS A 37 -11.39 -9.01 4.48
C HIS A 37 -10.33 -7.98 4.07
N ALA A 38 -9.05 -8.18 4.40
CA ALA A 38 -7.99 -7.23 4.05
C ALA A 38 -7.88 -6.99 2.54
N GLN A 39 -8.25 -7.96 1.70
CA GLN A 39 -8.14 -7.93 0.24
C GLN A 39 -9.49 -7.73 -0.47
N ASP A 40 -10.58 -7.49 0.26
CA ASP A 40 -11.92 -7.44 -0.33
C ASP A 40 -12.05 -6.32 -1.37
N PHE A 41 -11.26 -5.24 -1.23
CA PHE A 41 -11.17 -4.16 -2.22
C PHE A 41 -10.75 -4.62 -3.63
N LEU A 42 -10.12 -5.80 -3.78
CA LEU A 42 -9.81 -6.39 -5.08
C LEU A 42 -11.03 -7.02 -5.75
N PHE A 43 -12.04 -7.40 -4.94
CA PHE A 43 -13.22 -8.12 -5.38
C PHE A 43 -14.47 -7.22 -5.43
N THR A 44 -14.38 -5.96 -4.98
CA THR A 44 -15.54 -5.06 -4.99
C THR A 44 -15.95 -4.71 -6.41
N ILE A 45 -17.23 -4.90 -6.72
CA ILE A 45 -17.82 -4.37 -7.96
C ILE A 45 -17.84 -2.85 -7.83
N ARG A 46 -17.24 -2.16 -8.79
CA ARG A 46 -17.21 -0.69 -8.80
C ARG A 46 -18.61 -0.15 -9.09
N ILE A 47 -19.22 0.51 -8.11
CA ILE A 47 -20.48 1.24 -8.26
C ILE A 47 -20.14 2.73 -8.28
N ASP A 48 -20.27 3.36 -9.45
CA ASP A 48 -19.82 4.76 -9.66
C ASP A 48 -20.50 5.76 -8.71
N GLY A 49 -21.76 5.52 -8.35
CA GLY A 49 -22.53 6.40 -7.47
C GLY A 49 -22.12 6.38 -5.99
N LEU A 50 -21.29 5.41 -5.55
CA LEU A 50 -20.86 5.27 -4.15
C LEU A 50 -19.44 5.80 -3.88
N GLY A 51 -18.77 6.37 -4.88
CA GLY A 51 -17.39 6.83 -4.74
C GLY A 51 -16.37 5.71 -4.50
N GLN A 52 -16.75 4.44 -4.71
CA GLN A 52 -15.90 3.25 -4.52
C GLN A 52 -14.89 3.04 -5.66
N LYS A 53 -14.50 4.11 -6.34
CA LYS A 53 -13.60 4.06 -7.49
C LYS A 53 -12.17 4.30 -7.04
N MET A 54 -11.37 3.25 -7.09
CA MET A 54 -9.92 3.37 -7.04
C MET A 54 -9.39 3.65 -8.45
N ASN A 55 -8.71 4.78 -8.64
CA ASN A 55 -8.04 5.07 -9.89
C ASN A 55 -6.79 4.16 -10.06
N PRO A 56 -6.27 3.96 -11.29
CA PRO A 56 -5.12 3.08 -11.53
C PRO A 56 -3.87 3.45 -10.72
N ARG A 57 -3.70 4.73 -10.38
CA ARG A 57 -2.55 5.20 -9.58
C ARG A 57 -2.69 4.77 -8.13
N GLN A 58 -3.85 4.99 -7.52
CA GLN A 58 -4.18 4.53 -6.17
C GLN A 58 -4.03 3.02 -6.05
N PHE A 59 -4.53 2.28 -7.05
CA PHE A 59 -4.44 0.84 -7.10
C PHE A 59 -2.99 0.35 -7.12
N ARG A 60 -2.16 0.91 -8.00
CA ARG A 60 -0.73 0.60 -8.06
C ARG A 60 -0.05 0.86 -6.71
N SER A 61 -0.33 1.98 -6.07
CA SER A 61 0.32 2.34 -4.80
C SER A 61 -0.09 1.43 -3.65
N VAL A 62 -1.38 1.09 -3.53
CA VAL A 62 -1.85 0.12 -2.52
C VAL A 62 -1.17 -1.23 -2.73
N LEU A 63 -1.01 -1.68 -3.98
CA LEU A 63 -0.28 -2.91 -4.28
C LEU A 63 1.20 -2.81 -3.93
N CYS A 64 1.90 -1.75 -4.35
CA CYS A 64 3.32 -1.55 -4.06
C CYS A 64 3.57 -1.56 -2.55
N TYR A 65 2.75 -0.86 -1.76
CA TYR A 65 2.87 -0.84 -0.30
C TYR A 65 2.74 -2.24 0.31
N ARG A 66 1.70 -2.97 -0.07
CA ARG A 66 1.41 -4.33 0.43
C ARG A 66 2.45 -5.35 -0.01
N LEU A 67 3.05 -5.17 -1.19
CA LEU A 67 4.10 -6.05 -1.71
C LEU A 67 5.50 -5.63 -1.30
N THR A 68 5.64 -4.58 -0.47
CA THR A 68 6.93 -4.02 -0.08
C THR A 68 7.80 -3.59 -1.27
N VAL A 69 7.18 -3.08 -2.33
CA VAL A 69 7.88 -2.49 -3.48
C VAL A 69 8.18 -1.03 -3.17
N PRO A 70 9.45 -0.57 -3.26
CA PRO A 70 9.80 0.83 -3.10
C PRO A 70 9.01 1.72 -4.08
N MET A 71 8.45 2.81 -3.57
CA MET A 71 7.57 3.74 -4.29
C MET A 71 8.18 5.11 -4.53
N PHE A 72 9.09 5.56 -3.66
CA PHE A 72 9.68 6.90 -3.71
C PHE A 72 11.20 6.81 -3.81
N PRO A 73 11.83 7.70 -4.60
CA PRO A 73 13.27 7.82 -4.60
C PRO A 73 13.75 8.43 -3.28
N GLU A 74 15.03 8.24 -2.99
CA GLU A 74 15.67 8.93 -1.87
C GLU A 74 15.48 10.45 -1.99
N ASP A 75 15.37 11.13 -0.85
CA ASP A 75 15.24 12.58 -0.74
C ASP A 75 13.98 13.23 -1.35
N PHE A 76 12.97 12.46 -1.78
CA PHE A 76 11.72 13.04 -2.27
C PHE A 76 10.95 13.77 -1.14
N LEU A 77 10.65 15.07 -1.32
CA LEU A 77 9.87 15.84 -0.35
C LEU A 77 8.38 15.53 -0.47
N CYS A 78 7.71 15.37 0.68
CA CYS A 78 6.28 15.14 0.72
C CYS A 78 5.53 16.37 0.19
N PRO A 79 4.76 16.25 -0.91
CA PRO A 79 4.05 17.40 -1.49
C PRO A 79 2.86 17.86 -0.63
N SER A 80 2.42 17.03 0.32
CA SER A 80 1.27 17.34 1.18
C SER A 80 1.65 18.22 2.36
N CYS A 81 2.78 17.95 3.03
CA CYS A 81 3.24 18.76 4.17
C CYS A 81 4.39 19.69 3.83
N ASN A 82 5.13 19.46 2.73
CA ASN A 82 6.35 20.20 2.33
C ASN A 82 7.45 20.29 3.40
N VAL A 83 7.36 19.49 4.47
CA VAL A 83 8.27 19.50 5.61
C VAL A 83 9.08 18.21 5.67
N HIS A 84 8.42 17.08 5.46
CA HIS A 84 9.02 15.77 5.65
C HIS A 84 9.46 15.17 4.32
N ARG A 85 10.54 14.40 4.36
CA ARG A 85 10.93 13.52 3.24
C ARG A 85 10.06 12.26 3.26
N MET A 86 9.70 11.80 2.07
CA MET A 86 9.03 10.52 1.87
C MET A 86 10.03 9.41 2.11
N ASP A 87 9.66 8.43 2.94
CA ASP A 87 10.38 7.18 2.98
C ASP A 87 10.13 6.41 1.67
N GLN A 88 11.11 5.60 1.26
CA GLN A 88 11.02 4.82 0.03
C GLN A 88 9.80 3.88 0.00
N TRP A 89 9.23 3.52 1.15
CA TRP A 89 8.12 2.59 1.26
C TRP A 89 6.75 3.26 1.30
N GLY A 90 6.69 4.59 1.43
CA GLY A 90 5.47 5.37 1.52
C GLY A 90 4.73 5.31 2.86
N ASP A 91 5.39 4.89 3.95
CA ASP A 91 4.80 4.88 5.30
C ASP A 91 4.37 6.31 5.72
N HIS A 92 5.13 7.35 5.36
CA HIS A 92 4.75 8.75 5.55
C HIS A 92 3.48 9.12 4.79
N ALA A 93 3.26 8.57 3.59
CA ALA A 93 2.06 8.87 2.78
C ALA A 93 0.76 8.47 3.51
N VAL A 94 0.83 7.36 4.25
CA VAL A 94 -0.28 6.79 5.03
C VAL A 94 -0.68 7.73 6.15
N HIS A 95 0.30 8.29 6.86
CA HIS A 95 0.08 9.13 8.04
C HIS A 95 -0.17 10.60 7.70
N CYS A 96 0.63 11.18 6.79
CA CYS A 96 0.56 12.59 6.47
C CYS A 96 -0.83 13.01 6.00
N SER A 97 -1.48 12.19 5.17
CA SER A 97 -2.83 12.46 4.65
C SER A 97 -3.89 12.60 5.75
N SER A 98 -3.70 11.93 6.90
CA SER A 98 -4.60 12.00 8.05
C SER A 98 -4.47 13.31 8.85
N GLU A 99 -3.30 13.96 8.79
CA GLU A 99 -3.02 15.23 9.48
C GLU A 99 -3.48 16.45 8.67
N VAL A 100 -3.45 16.37 7.33
CA VAL A 100 -3.90 17.46 6.43
C VAL A 100 -5.40 17.44 6.11
N GLY A 101 -6.18 16.59 6.78
CA GLY A 101 -7.64 16.57 6.64
C GLY A 101 -8.16 15.95 5.34
N VAL A 102 -7.33 15.21 4.60
CA VAL A 102 -7.77 14.44 3.42
C VAL A 102 -8.45 13.18 3.93
N LYS A 103 -9.77 13.25 4.11
CA LYS A 103 -10.60 12.21 4.76
C LYS A 103 -10.55 10.83 4.11
N ASP A 104 -10.14 10.76 2.85
CA ASP A 104 -9.93 9.49 2.16
C ASP A 104 -8.44 9.17 2.07
N LEU A 105 -8.01 8.16 2.82
CA LEU A 105 -6.68 7.53 2.68
C LEU A 105 -6.38 7.21 1.22
N LEU A 106 -7.37 6.82 0.42
CA LEU A 106 -7.20 6.58 -1.01
C LEU A 106 -6.90 7.87 -1.80
N ILE A 107 -7.53 9.00 -1.49
CA ILE A 107 -7.29 10.30 -2.17
C ILE A 107 -5.94 10.88 -1.76
N GLY A 108 -5.53 10.74 -0.50
CA GLY A 108 -4.21 11.18 -0.02
C GLY A 108 -3.06 10.56 -0.82
N TRP A 109 -3.17 9.27 -1.13
CA TRP A 109 -2.19 8.54 -1.94
C TRP A 109 -2.20 8.98 -3.41
N ALA A 110 -3.35 9.34 -3.96
CA ALA A 110 -3.47 9.85 -5.32
C ALA A 110 -2.76 11.20 -5.49
N ASN A 111 -2.92 12.11 -4.54
CA ASN A 111 -2.33 13.45 -4.59
C ASN A 111 -0.80 13.42 -4.41
N ILE A 112 -0.30 12.57 -3.51
CA ILE A 112 1.14 12.40 -3.29
C ILE A 112 1.81 11.80 -4.55
N HIS A 113 1.17 10.83 -5.22
CA HIS A 113 1.71 10.23 -6.43
C HIS A 113 1.48 11.01 -7.73
N ALA A 114 0.49 11.90 -7.79
CA ALA A 114 0.33 12.82 -8.92
C ALA A 114 1.55 13.74 -9.02
N ASN A 115 2.07 14.21 -7.88
CA ASN A 115 3.26 15.08 -7.83
C ASN A 115 4.59 14.33 -7.92
N ALA A 116 4.67 13.07 -7.49
CA ALA A 116 5.89 12.24 -7.63
C ALA A 116 6.21 11.83 -9.08
N ARG A 117 5.28 12.03 -10.03
CA ARG A 117 5.37 11.55 -11.42
C ARG A 117 5.83 12.57 -12.47
N ASN A 118 6.40 13.71 -12.07
CA ASN A 118 7.32 14.44 -12.95
C ASN A 118 8.70 13.74 -13.06
N CYS A 119 8.82 12.49 -12.60
CA CYS A 119 9.98 11.65 -12.77
C CYS A 119 9.64 10.54 -13.79
N ASP A 120 10.11 10.69 -15.02
CA ASP A 120 9.77 9.88 -16.20
C ASP A 120 10.27 8.41 -16.17
N ASN A 121 10.71 7.89 -15.03
CA ASN A 121 11.48 6.63 -14.95
C ASN A 121 10.91 5.53 -14.03
N CYS A 122 9.63 5.56 -13.65
CA CYS A 122 9.04 4.47 -12.87
C CYS A 122 8.04 3.65 -13.70
N LEU A 123 8.56 2.58 -14.32
CA LEU A 123 7.83 1.47 -14.95
C LEU A 123 6.72 0.89 -14.04
#